data_AF-A0A2T5PTA5-F1
#
_entry.id   AF-A0A2T5PTA5-F1
#
_cell.length_a   1.000
_cell.length_b   1.000
_cell.length_c   1.000
_cell.angle_alpha   90.00
_cell.angle_beta   90.00
_cell.angle_gamma   90.00
#
_symmetry.space_group_name_H-M   'P 1'
#
loop_
_entity.id
_entity.type
_entity.pdbx_description
1 polymer ?
#
loop_
_entity_poly.entity_id
_entity_poly.type
_entity_poly.pdbx_seq_one_letter_code
_entity_poly.pdbx_strand_id
1 'polypeptide(L)'
;MKPAHWQADLQQVQQLRLFHNVATSSLDQLLREFRACELEAGEVLLSPFNRNQHLYLLIEGQLRVYLGSLDNQAVSTLEVGDCAGEISFIDNEHPSAYVVAERPSIVLRLHRESLVALFQQSPQMMQNLLELLCDRVRQGNRQILDSEQNANVDTLTGCFNRRWLEHVFERETTRCAFNDEPMSLLMLDVDHFKAYNDQHGHLAGDYALCLVAHTLSSQLRPKDSLIRFGGEEFVILLPEIADEAARGIGERLRIGLEQIASFYSPVGVLPGVTISIGLAQMQHQDSLQSLIARADAALYQAKQQGRNCLCG
;
A
#
# COMPACT_ATOMS: atom_id res chain seq x y z
N MET A 1 -1.70 -11.81 -33.64
CA MET A 1 -1.34 -10.54 -34.28
C MET A 1 -1.26 -10.74 -35.78
N LYS A 2 -1.95 -9.89 -36.54
CA LYS A 2 -1.89 -9.89 -38.01
C LYS A 2 -1.01 -8.73 -38.49
N PRO A 3 -0.25 -8.87 -39.59
CA PRO A 3 0.48 -7.74 -40.15
C PRO A 3 -0.49 -6.67 -40.63
N ALA A 4 -0.21 -5.41 -40.30
CA ALA A 4 -1.04 -4.27 -40.65
C ALA A 4 -0.37 -3.42 -41.72
N HIS A 5 -1.14 -2.84 -42.64
CA HIS A 5 -0.62 -1.84 -43.57
C HIS A 5 -0.76 -0.45 -42.94
N TRP A 6 0.31 0.03 -42.32
CA TRP A 6 0.35 1.36 -41.72
C TRP A 6 1.22 2.29 -42.55
N GLN A 7 0.71 3.47 -42.86
CA GLN A 7 1.42 4.50 -43.59
C GLN A 7 1.78 5.64 -42.62
N ALA A 8 3.07 5.84 -42.40
CA ALA A 8 3.55 6.78 -41.39
C ALA A 8 3.28 8.23 -41.80
N ASP A 9 2.50 8.96 -41.00
CA ASP A 9 2.54 10.42 -41.01
C ASP A 9 3.69 10.87 -40.09
N LEU A 10 4.80 11.29 -40.69
CA LEU A 10 6.01 11.69 -39.96
C LEU A 10 5.75 12.81 -38.94
N GLN A 11 4.78 13.69 -39.19
CA GLN A 11 4.43 14.75 -38.23
C GLN A 11 3.74 14.18 -36.98
N GLN A 12 2.88 13.17 -37.15
CA GLN A 12 2.23 12.50 -36.02
C GLN A 12 3.22 11.64 -35.24
N VAL A 13 4.11 10.94 -35.93
CA VAL A 13 5.13 10.08 -35.29
C VAL A 13 6.06 10.91 -34.41
N GLN A 14 6.47 12.11 -34.84
CA GLN A 14 7.35 12.99 -34.04
C GLN A 14 6.72 13.48 -32.74
N GLN A 15 5.39 13.45 -32.62
CA GLN A 15 4.66 13.81 -31.41
C GLN A 15 4.64 12.68 -30.38
N LEU A 16 4.95 11.44 -30.79
CA LEU A 16 5.01 10.30 -29.88
C LEU A 16 6.27 10.38 -29.02
N ARG A 17 6.12 10.06 -27.73
CA ARG A 17 7.20 10.19 -26.74
C ARG A 17 8.50 9.49 -27.15
N LEU A 18 8.38 8.31 -27.75
CA LEU A 18 9.54 7.52 -28.20
C LEU A 18 10.36 8.24 -29.28
N PHE A 19 9.70 8.98 -30.18
CA PHE A 19 10.35 9.65 -31.32
C PHE A 19 10.51 11.16 -31.14
N HIS A 20 10.18 11.68 -29.97
CA HIS A 20 10.29 13.09 -29.66
C HIS A 20 11.74 13.59 -29.88
N ASN A 21 11.90 14.75 -30.53
CA ASN A 21 13.20 15.35 -30.88
C ASN A 21 14.13 14.48 -31.75
N VAL A 22 13.64 13.39 -32.33
CA VAL A 22 14.40 12.62 -33.33
C VAL A 22 14.40 13.36 -34.66
N ALA A 23 15.59 13.61 -35.22
CA ALA A 23 15.73 14.28 -36.51
C ALA A 23 14.97 13.52 -37.62
N THR A 24 14.23 14.26 -38.46
CA THR A 24 13.38 13.68 -39.52
C THR A 24 14.16 12.75 -40.46
N SER A 25 15.43 13.07 -40.75
CA SER A 25 16.32 12.25 -41.57
C SER A 25 16.62 10.87 -40.98
N SER A 26 16.66 10.77 -39.64
CA SER A 26 16.87 9.51 -38.93
C SER A 26 15.55 8.76 -38.72
N LEU A 27 14.44 9.49 -38.59
CA LEU A 27 13.12 8.92 -38.33
C LEU A 27 12.69 7.91 -39.40
N ASP A 28 12.86 8.23 -40.67
CA ASP A 28 12.53 7.34 -41.79
C ASP A 28 13.33 6.02 -41.75
N GLN A 29 14.58 6.08 -41.33
CA GLN A 29 15.43 4.90 -41.21
C GLN A 29 15.00 4.04 -40.01
N LEU A 30 14.70 4.67 -38.87
CA LEU A 30 14.24 3.98 -37.67
C LEU A 30 12.89 3.29 -37.90
N LEU A 31 11.95 3.95 -38.57
CA LEU A 31 10.62 3.41 -38.85
C LEU A 31 10.66 2.13 -39.71
N ARG A 32 11.74 1.90 -40.48
CA ARG A 32 11.92 0.65 -41.25
C ARG A 32 12.20 -0.57 -40.38
N GLU A 33 12.73 -0.36 -39.18
CA GLU A 33 12.96 -1.43 -38.19
C GLU A 33 11.67 -1.85 -37.50
N PHE A 34 10.64 -0.98 -37.51
CA PHE A 34 9.34 -1.27 -36.95
C PHE A 34 8.45 -2.02 -37.94
N ARG A 35 7.64 -2.92 -37.41
CA ARG A 35 6.56 -3.59 -38.16
C ARG A 35 5.23 -3.28 -37.54
N ALA A 36 4.28 -2.80 -38.35
CA ALA A 36 2.92 -2.58 -37.89
C ALA A 36 2.15 -3.90 -37.77
N CYS A 37 1.39 -4.03 -36.69
CA CYS A 37 0.60 -5.21 -36.39
C CYS A 37 -0.75 -4.81 -35.80
N GLU A 38 -1.78 -5.52 -36.20
CA GLU A 38 -3.15 -5.40 -35.69
C GLU A 38 -3.40 -6.42 -34.57
N LEU A 39 -4.14 -5.96 -33.58
CA LEU A 39 -4.67 -6.71 -32.45
C LEU A 39 -6.19 -6.64 -32.46
N GLU A 40 -6.84 -7.79 -32.33
CA GLU A 40 -8.29 -7.86 -32.11
C GLU A 40 -8.64 -7.51 -30.65
N ALA A 41 -9.87 -7.07 -30.40
CA ALA A 41 -10.32 -6.84 -29.03
C ALA A 41 -10.27 -8.14 -28.21
N GLY A 42 -9.67 -8.07 -27.01
CA GLY A 42 -9.41 -9.22 -26.14
C GLY A 42 -8.12 -9.99 -26.47
N GLU A 43 -7.39 -9.61 -27.52
CA GLU A 43 -6.15 -10.30 -27.88
C GLU A 43 -5.02 -9.98 -26.89
N VAL A 44 -4.35 -11.02 -26.39
CA VAL A 44 -3.21 -10.91 -25.47
C VAL A 44 -1.94 -10.57 -26.25
N LEU A 45 -1.41 -9.37 -26.06
CA LEU A 45 -0.16 -8.91 -26.64
C LEU A 45 1.06 -9.43 -25.88
N LEU A 46 1.02 -9.37 -24.54
CA LEU A 46 2.09 -9.85 -23.66
C LEU A 46 1.51 -10.78 -22.60
N SER A 47 2.28 -11.82 -22.26
CA SER A 47 1.95 -12.78 -21.20
C SER A 47 3.19 -13.04 -20.34
N PRO A 48 3.07 -13.11 -19.00
CA PRO A 48 4.19 -13.44 -18.12
C PRO A 48 4.79 -14.82 -18.35
N PHE A 49 4.05 -15.73 -18.98
CA PHE A 49 4.51 -17.08 -19.27
C PHE A 49 5.33 -17.18 -20.56
N ASN A 50 5.29 -16.15 -21.39
CA ASN A 50 5.97 -16.12 -22.68
C ASN A 50 7.11 -15.10 -22.64
N ARG A 51 8.30 -15.53 -23.04
CA ARG A 51 9.42 -14.62 -23.22
C ARG A 51 9.06 -13.53 -24.25
N ASN A 52 9.43 -12.29 -23.97
CA ASN A 52 9.25 -11.19 -24.91
C ASN A 52 10.59 -10.74 -25.49
N GLN A 53 10.60 -10.47 -26.79
CA GLN A 53 11.78 -9.98 -27.52
C GLN A 53 11.49 -8.72 -28.32
N HIS A 54 10.32 -8.12 -28.09
CA HIS A 54 9.85 -6.99 -28.87
C HIS A 54 9.44 -5.84 -27.95
N LEU A 55 9.76 -4.63 -28.37
CA LEU A 55 9.13 -3.41 -27.88
C LEU A 55 7.88 -3.17 -28.72
N TYR A 56 6.77 -2.83 -28.07
CA TYR A 56 5.53 -2.46 -28.75
C TYR A 56 5.20 -1.00 -28.45
N LEU A 57 4.90 -0.22 -29.48
CA LEU A 57 4.41 1.15 -29.37
C LEU A 57 2.97 1.20 -29.88
N LEU A 58 2.04 1.67 -29.05
CA LEU A 58 0.64 1.78 -29.42
C LEU A 58 0.42 3.02 -30.30
N ILE A 59 -0.15 2.81 -31.50
CA ILE A 59 -0.45 3.89 -32.46
C ILE A 59 -1.95 4.15 -32.55
N GLU A 60 -2.77 3.11 -32.39
CA GLU A 60 -4.22 3.22 -32.42
C GLU A 60 -4.83 2.22 -31.43
N GLY A 61 -5.94 2.59 -30.79
CA GLY A 61 -6.67 1.71 -29.90
C GLY A 61 -6.38 1.97 -28.42
N GLN A 62 -6.36 0.91 -27.61
CA GLN A 62 -6.14 0.97 -26.15
C GLN A 62 -5.77 -0.41 -25.63
N LEU A 63 -4.78 -0.48 -24.74
CA LEU A 63 -4.37 -1.74 -24.10
C LEU A 63 -4.56 -1.65 -22.57
N ARG A 64 -4.87 -2.78 -21.94
CA ARG A 64 -4.98 -2.91 -20.49
C ARG A 64 -3.92 -3.83 -19.94
N VAL A 65 -3.40 -3.48 -18.76
CA VAL A 65 -2.35 -4.22 -18.06
C VAL A 65 -2.94 -4.94 -16.86
N TYR A 66 -2.68 -6.24 -16.74
CA TYR A 66 -3.16 -7.09 -15.64
C TYR A 66 -1.98 -7.77 -14.94
N LEU A 67 -1.93 -7.71 -13.60
CA LEU A 67 -0.93 -8.41 -12.80
C LEU A 67 -1.47 -9.76 -12.34
N GLY A 68 -0.67 -10.83 -12.49
CA GLY A 68 -0.97 -12.17 -11.98
C GLY A 68 -1.98 -12.96 -12.82
N SER A 69 -3.21 -12.46 -12.98
CA SER A 69 -4.29 -13.10 -13.76
C SER A 69 -5.10 -12.06 -14.55
N LEU A 70 -5.69 -12.50 -15.67
CA LEU A 70 -6.65 -11.71 -16.47
C LEU A 70 -8.00 -11.53 -15.77
N ASP A 71 -8.30 -12.34 -14.76
CA ASP A 71 -9.52 -12.21 -13.94
C ASP A 71 -9.41 -11.06 -12.92
N ASN A 72 -8.21 -10.55 -12.69
CA ASN A 72 -7.98 -9.42 -11.79
C ASN A 72 -8.43 -8.11 -12.43
N GLN A 73 -8.61 -7.07 -11.60
CA GLN A 73 -8.80 -5.72 -12.14
C GLN A 73 -7.54 -5.23 -12.85
N ALA A 74 -7.73 -4.53 -13.97
CA ALA A 74 -6.63 -3.93 -14.71
C ALA A 74 -5.91 -2.89 -13.83
N VAL A 75 -4.59 -3.01 -13.72
CA VAL A 75 -3.77 -2.14 -12.86
C VAL A 75 -3.38 -0.85 -13.55
N SER A 76 -3.38 -0.83 -14.88
CA SER A 76 -3.16 0.37 -15.69
C SER A 76 -3.72 0.20 -17.09
N THR A 77 -3.86 1.32 -17.79
CA THR A 77 -4.29 1.40 -19.19
C THR A 77 -3.22 2.13 -19.98
N LEU A 78 -2.88 1.61 -21.16
CA LEU A 78 -1.92 2.20 -22.08
C LEU A 78 -2.69 2.88 -23.22
N GLU A 79 -2.34 4.14 -23.47
CA GLU A 79 -2.94 5.00 -24.49
C GLU A 79 -2.01 5.16 -25.70
N VAL A 80 -2.52 5.76 -26.76
CA VAL A 80 -1.73 6.02 -27.97
C VAL A 80 -0.46 6.81 -27.62
N GLY A 81 0.68 6.30 -28.07
CA GLY A 81 2.01 6.82 -27.77
C GLY A 81 2.71 6.14 -26.58
N ASP A 82 2.02 5.29 -25.82
CA ASP A 82 2.64 4.48 -24.79
C ASP A 82 3.30 3.22 -25.36
N CYS A 83 4.34 2.78 -24.64
CA CYS A 83 5.05 1.54 -24.94
C CYS A 83 4.57 0.38 -24.05
N ALA A 84 4.77 -0.84 -24.52
CA ALA A 84 4.61 -2.07 -23.77
C ALA A 84 5.80 -3.01 -24.01
N GLY A 85 6.20 -3.71 -22.94
CA GLY A 85 7.27 -4.72 -23.00
C GLY A 85 8.68 -4.13 -22.97
N GLU A 86 8.84 -2.87 -22.53
CA GLU A 86 10.10 -2.14 -22.57
C GLU A 86 11.18 -2.80 -21.72
N ILE A 87 10.82 -3.23 -20.51
CA ILE A 87 11.74 -3.86 -19.56
C ILE A 87 12.18 -5.23 -20.10
N SER A 88 11.21 -6.10 -20.43
CA SER A 88 11.48 -7.44 -20.97
C SER A 88 12.19 -7.41 -22.33
N PHE A 89 12.03 -6.35 -23.10
CA PHE A 89 12.77 -6.10 -24.34
C PHE A 89 14.25 -5.77 -24.08
N ILE A 90 14.56 -4.99 -23.04
CA ILE A 90 15.92 -4.58 -22.67
C ILE A 90 16.68 -5.70 -21.97
N ASP A 91 16.09 -6.33 -20.95
CA ASP A 91 16.73 -7.39 -20.16
C ASP A 91 16.60 -8.79 -20.80
N ASN A 92 15.74 -8.93 -21.82
CA ASN A 92 15.46 -10.17 -22.54
C ASN A 92 14.86 -11.28 -21.65
N GLU A 93 14.08 -10.90 -20.63
CA GLU A 93 13.32 -11.78 -19.73
C GLU A 93 11.82 -11.86 -20.10
N HIS A 94 11.01 -12.34 -19.14
CA HIS A 94 9.56 -12.46 -19.27
C HIS A 94 8.89 -11.16 -18.81
N PRO A 95 7.81 -10.72 -19.48
CA PRO A 95 7.00 -9.61 -18.97
C PRO A 95 6.47 -9.88 -17.57
N SER A 96 6.36 -8.86 -16.72
CA SER A 96 5.80 -9.01 -15.37
C SER A 96 4.27 -9.01 -15.33
N ALA A 97 3.61 -8.73 -16.46
CA ALA A 97 2.18 -8.51 -16.55
C ALA A 97 1.61 -9.02 -17.87
N TYR A 98 0.30 -9.29 -17.89
CA TYR A 98 -0.43 -9.41 -19.13
C TYR A 98 -0.71 -8.04 -19.71
N VAL A 99 -0.63 -7.93 -21.03
CA VAL A 99 -1.11 -6.75 -21.77
C VAL A 99 -2.10 -7.22 -22.81
N VAL A 100 -3.32 -6.69 -22.78
CA VAL A 100 -4.44 -7.14 -23.61
C VAL A 100 -5.06 -5.95 -24.32
N ALA A 101 -5.41 -6.12 -25.60
CA ALA A 101 -6.14 -5.10 -26.33
C ALA A 101 -7.58 -4.99 -25.83
N GLU A 102 -7.99 -3.81 -25.36
CA GLU A 102 -9.37 -3.57 -24.92
C GLU A 102 -10.31 -3.43 -26.12
N ARG A 103 -9.80 -2.82 -27.19
CA ARG A 103 -10.49 -2.60 -28.48
C ARG A 103 -9.52 -2.91 -29.62
N PRO A 104 -9.99 -3.04 -30.88
CA PRO A 104 -9.10 -3.21 -32.01
C PRO A 104 -7.99 -2.15 -31.99
N SER A 105 -6.75 -2.60 -32.07
CA SER A 105 -5.58 -1.75 -31.81
C SER A 105 -4.48 -2.02 -32.84
N ILE A 106 -3.67 -0.99 -33.13
CA ILE A 106 -2.50 -1.08 -33.99
C ILE A 106 -1.26 -0.76 -33.17
N VAL A 107 -0.30 -1.67 -33.19
CA VAL A 107 1.00 -1.52 -32.52
C VAL A 107 2.14 -1.59 -33.54
N LEU A 108 3.15 -0.74 -33.35
CA LEU A 108 4.44 -0.90 -34.01
C LEU A 108 5.32 -1.78 -33.12
N ARG A 109 5.74 -2.93 -33.64
CA ARG A 109 6.68 -3.80 -32.94
C ARG A 109 8.09 -3.63 -33.46
N LEU A 110 9.06 -3.65 -32.56
CA LEU A 110 10.48 -3.55 -32.83
C LEU A 110 11.19 -4.73 -32.19
N HIS A 111 12.01 -5.44 -32.97
CA HIS A 111 12.73 -6.60 -32.47
C HIS A 111 14.00 -6.20 -31.72
N ARG A 112 14.37 -6.95 -30.67
CA ARG A 112 15.56 -6.65 -29.84
C ARG A 112 16.88 -6.65 -30.60
N GLU A 113 16.99 -7.35 -31.72
CA GLU A 113 18.20 -7.32 -32.54
C GLU A 113 18.49 -5.92 -33.10
N SER A 114 17.45 -5.11 -33.28
CA SER A 114 17.58 -3.72 -33.71
C SER A 114 18.11 -2.82 -32.60
N LEU A 115 18.16 -3.24 -31.32
CA LEU A 115 18.65 -2.41 -30.19
C LEU A 115 20.02 -1.80 -30.46
N VAL A 116 20.98 -2.63 -30.89
CA VAL A 116 22.36 -2.18 -31.14
C VAL A 116 22.38 -1.15 -32.27
N ALA A 117 21.60 -1.39 -33.33
CA ALA A 117 21.46 -0.46 -34.44
C ALA A 117 20.82 0.86 -34.00
N LEU A 118 19.78 0.82 -33.16
CA LEU A 118 19.11 2.01 -32.63
C LEU A 118 20.04 2.87 -31.77
N PHE A 119 20.84 2.24 -30.90
CA PHE A 119 21.86 2.93 -30.11
C PHE A 119 22.85 3.72 -30.98
N GLN A 120 23.26 3.15 -32.12
CA GLN A 120 24.20 3.79 -33.03
C GLN A 120 23.54 4.84 -33.92
N GLN A 121 22.30 4.59 -34.38
CA GLN A 121 21.63 5.40 -35.40
C GLN A 121 20.82 6.57 -34.81
N SER A 122 20.34 6.44 -33.58
CA SER A 122 19.56 7.49 -32.91
C SER A 122 19.74 7.48 -31.39
N PRO A 123 20.83 8.12 -30.89
CA PRO A 123 21.03 8.31 -29.45
C PRO A 123 19.84 9.00 -28.77
N GLN A 124 19.16 9.92 -29.47
CA GLN A 124 18.00 10.64 -28.94
C GLN A 124 16.81 9.70 -28.66
N MET A 125 16.51 8.77 -29.58
CA MET A 125 15.44 7.80 -29.35
C MET A 125 15.76 6.89 -28.16
N MET A 126 17.03 6.52 -27.98
CA MET A 126 17.45 5.74 -26.82
C MET A 126 17.34 6.54 -25.52
N GLN A 127 17.67 7.83 -25.54
CA GLN A 127 17.44 8.70 -24.40
C GLN A 127 15.95 8.75 -24.06
N ASN A 128 15.06 8.93 -25.04
CA ASN A 128 13.62 8.93 -24.81
C ASN A 128 13.13 7.60 -24.22
N LEU A 129 13.66 6.46 -24.69
CA LEU A 129 13.34 5.15 -24.13
C LEU A 129 13.79 5.02 -22.67
N LEU A 130 14.99 5.53 -22.32
CA LEU A 130 15.48 5.54 -20.95
C LEU A 130 14.61 6.43 -20.04
N GLU A 131 14.18 7.59 -20.51
CA GLU A 131 13.27 8.48 -19.79
C GLU A 131 11.93 7.80 -19.52
N LEU A 132 11.35 7.13 -20.52
CA LEU A 132 10.12 6.34 -20.37
C LEU A 132 10.28 5.22 -19.33
N LEU A 133 11.41 4.49 -19.35
CA LEU A 133 11.72 3.45 -18.38
C LEU A 133 11.87 4.01 -16.96
N CYS A 134 12.59 5.12 -16.80
CA CYS A 134 12.75 5.78 -15.51
C CYS A 134 11.41 6.22 -14.92
N ASP A 135 10.52 6.79 -15.73
CA ASP A 135 9.20 7.19 -15.28
C ASP A 135 8.33 5.99 -14.91
N ARG A 136 8.40 4.89 -15.68
CA ARG A 136 7.67 3.65 -15.37
C ARG A 136 8.14 3.00 -14.07
N VAL A 137 9.45 2.94 -13.82
CA VAL A 137 10.02 2.46 -12.55
C VAL A 137 9.59 3.36 -11.38
N ARG A 138 9.62 4.69 -11.55
CA ARG A 138 9.19 5.63 -10.51
C ARG A 138 7.70 5.49 -10.19
N GLN A 139 6.85 5.30 -11.20
CA GLN A 139 5.42 5.07 -11.00
C GLN A 139 5.16 3.77 -10.25
N GLY A 140 5.83 2.67 -10.64
CA GLY A 140 5.75 1.40 -9.91
C GLY A 140 6.19 1.52 -8.46
N ASN A 141 7.32 2.18 -8.20
CA ASN A 141 7.80 2.39 -6.83
C ASN A 141 6.85 3.26 -5.99
N ARG A 142 6.23 4.30 -6.58
CA ARG A 142 5.22 5.12 -5.88
C ARG A 142 3.98 4.31 -5.54
N GLN A 143 3.49 3.46 -6.44
CA GLN A 143 2.35 2.58 -6.16
C GLN A 143 2.64 1.59 -5.03
N ILE A 144 3.87 1.07 -4.96
CA ILE A 144 4.31 0.21 -3.85
C ILE A 144 4.33 1.01 -2.54
N LEU A 145 4.93 2.20 -2.54
CA LEU A 145 5.01 3.05 -1.34
C LEU A 145 3.63 3.52 -0.85
N ASP A 146 2.74 3.91 -1.77
CA ASP A 146 1.37 4.33 -1.46
C ASP A 146 0.54 3.13 -0.94
N SER A 147 0.79 1.93 -1.46
CA SER A 147 0.21 0.69 -0.94
C SER A 147 0.74 0.36 0.46
N GLU A 148 1.99 0.65 0.78
CA GLU A 148 2.59 0.36 2.09
C GLU A 148 2.21 1.38 3.15
N GLN A 149 2.15 2.68 2.80
CA GLN A 149 1.78 3.74 3.75
C GLN A 149 0.29 3.66 4.15
N ASN A 150 -0.60 3.32 3.21
CA ASN A 150 -2.02 3.11 3.51
C ASN A 150 -2.30 1.74 4.16
N ALA A 151 -1.37 0.78 4.12
CA ALA A 151 -1.57 -0.55 4.68
C ALA A 151 -1.24 -0.68 6.16
N ASN A 152 -0.69 0.35 6.82
CA ASN A 152 -0.21 0.27 8.21
C ASN A 152 -0.99 1.16 9.19
N VAL A 153 -1.87 2.02 8.70
CA VAL A 153 -2.62 3.00 9.51
C VAL A 153 -4.12 2.75 9.36
N ASP A 154 -4.87 2.89 10.44
CA ASP A 154 -6.33 2.88 10.44
C ASP A 154 -6.87 4.24 9.97
N THR A 155 -7.69 4.23 8.92
CA THR A 155 -8.15 5.45 8.26
C THR A 155 -9.08 6.30 9.10
N LEU A 156 -9.76 5.72 10.09
CA LEU A 156 -10.66 6.46 10.98
C LEU A 156 -9.88 7.20 12.06
N THR A 157 -9.04 6.46 12.79
CA THR A 157 -8.39 6.95 14.02
C THR A 157 -7.02 7.55 13.78
N GLY A 158 -6.35 7.22 12.67
CA GLY A 158 -4.96 7.58 12.40
C GLY A 158 -3.95 6.78 13.23
N CYS A 159 -4.40 5.84 14.07
CA CYS A 159 -3.53 4.89 14.76
C CYS A 159 -2.93 3.90 13.78
N PHE A 160 -1.88 3.19 14.19
CA PHE A 160 -1.44 2.03 13.44
C PHE A 160 -2.53 0.94 13.43
N ASN A 161 -2.53 0.07 12.42
CA ASN A 161 -3.48 -1.03 12.33
C ASN A 161 -2.87 -2.36 12.80
N ARG A 162 -3.69 -3.41 12.87
CA ARG A 162 -3.26 -4.74 13.31
C ARG A 162 -2.06 -5.31 12.53
N ARG A 163 -1.94 -5.02 11.23
CA ARG A 163 -0.80 -5.48 10.41
C ARG A 163 0.51 -4.85 10.88
N TRP A 164 0.49 -3.58 11.26
CA TRP A 164 1.66 -2.92 11.82
C TRP A 164 2.11 -3.53 13.15
N LEU A 165 1.17 -4.02 13.98
CA LEU A 165 1.49 -4.68 15.25
C LEU A 165 2.43 -5.89 15.04
N GLU A 166 2.14 -6.73 14.05
CA GLU A 166 2.94 -7.91 13.74
C GLU A 166 4.38 -7.50 13.39
N HIS A 167 4.52 -6.51 12.51
CA HIS A 167 5.83 -6.00 12.08
C HIS A 167 6.63 -5.34 13.22
N VAL A 168 5.98 -4.48 14.02
CA VAL A 168 6.67 -3.79 15.12
C VAL A 168 7.02 -4.74 16.26
N PHE A 169 6.18 -5.75 16.53
CA PHE A 169 6.43 -6.73 17.57
C PHE A 169 7.70 -7.54 17.30
N GLU A 170 7.91 -8.05 16.08
CA GLU A 170 9.12 -8.80 15.73
C GLU A 170 10.38 -7.95 15.91
N ARG A 171 10.31 -6.68 15.48
CA ARG A 171 11.41 -5.72 15.58
C ARG A 171 11.76 -5.42 17.03
N GLU A 172 10.77 -5.05 17.85
CA GLU A 172 11.02 -4.68 19.24
C GLU A 172 11.34 -5.89 20.12
N THR A 173 10.78 -7.07 19.83
CA THR A 173 11.14 -8.32 20.54
C THR A 173 12.63 -8.63 20.37
N THR A 174 13.13 -8.61 19.13
CA THR A 174 14.54 -8.85 18.83
C THR A 174 15.43 -7.83 19.57
N ARG A 175 15.02 -6.56 19.56
CA ARG A 175 15.78 -5.47 20.16
C ARG A 175 15.79 -5.51 21.69
N CYS A 176 14.65 -5.79 22.31
CA CYS A 176 14.51 -5.90 23.76
C CYS A 176 15.28 -7.12 24.27
N ALA A 177 15.17 -8.26 23.60
CA ALA A 177 15.93 -9.47 23.94
C ALA A 177 17.45 -9.26 23.83
N PHE A 178 17.91 -8.50 22.82
CA PHE A 178 19.34 -8.19 22.67
C PHE A 178 19.89 -7.31 23.79
N ASN A 179 19.08 -6.36 24.29
CA ASN A 179 19.50 -5.42 25.34
C ASN A 179 19.12 -5.86 26.77
N ASP A 180 18.52 -7.03 26.93
CA ASP A 180 17.94 -7.52 28.20
C ASP A 180 16.92 -6.53 28.82
N GLU A 181 16.12 -5.89 27.95
CA GLU A 181 15.10 -4.92 28.34
C GLU A 181 13.69 -5.56 28.35
N PRO A 182 12.82 -5.18 29.29
CA PRO A 182 11.47 -5.70 29.35
C PRO A 182 10.57 -5.09 28.26
N MET A 183 9.51 -5.80 27.90
CA MET A 183 8.44 -5.27 27.04
C MET A 183 7.09 -5.63 27.63
N SER A 184 6.14 -4.70 27.57
CA SER A 184 4.77 -4.90 28.05
C SER A 184 3.76 -4.57 26.95
N LEU A 185 2.58 -5.18 27.05
CA LEU A 185 1.46 -4.94 26.15
C LEU A 185 0.22 -4.58 26.96
N LEU A 186 -0.49 -3.54 26.52
CA LEU A 186 -1.81 -3.18 27.01
C LEU A 186 -2.84 -3.53 25.95
N MET A 187 -3.87 -4.28 26.31
CA MET A 187 -5.08 -4.50 25.51
C MET A 187 -6.19 -3.63 26.10
N LEU A 188 -6.85 -2.82 25.27
CA LEU A 188 -7.83 -1.83 25.69
C LEU A 188 -9.13 -2.02 24.92
N ASP A 189 -10.25 -1.79 25.58
CA ASP A 189 -11.59 -1.83 24.99
C ASP A 189 -12.42 -0.66 25.49
N VAL A 190 -13.15 -0.01 24.58
CA VAL A 190 -14.03 1.11 24.91
C VAL A 190 -15.30 0.58 25.57
N ASP A 191 -15.51 0.98 26.83
CA ASP A 191 -16.60 0.45 27.63
C ASP A 191 -17.95 0.82 27.05
N HIS A 192 -18.84 -0.17 26.95
CA HIS A 192 -20.22 0.01 26.49
C HIS A 192 -20.36 0.63 25.09
N PHE A 193 -19.35 0.50 24.21
CA PHE A 193 -19.35 1.16 22.90
C PHE A 193 -20.54 0.80 22.01
N LYS A 194 -21.02 -0.45 22.05
CA LYS A 194 -22.28 -0.82 21.38
C LYS A 194 -23.47 0.00 21.86
N ALA A 195 -23.66 0.14 23.18
CA ALA A 195 -24.76 0.92 23.74
C ALA A 195 -24.62 2.41 23.42
N TYR A 196 -23.38 2.92 23.41
CA TYR A 196 -23.07 4.28 22.98
C TYR A 196 -23.51 4.52 21.52
N ASN A 197 -23.19 3.59 20.61
CA ASN A 197 -23.64 3.62 19.22
C ASN A 197 -25.15 3.55 19.08
N ASP A 198 -25.80 2.65 19.83
CA ASP A 198 -27.25 2.48 19.80
C ASP A 198 -27.98 3.76 20.26
N GLN A 199 -27.39 4.52 21.20
CA GLN A 199 -27.96 5.74 21.75
C GLN A 199 -27.66 7.00 20.92
N HIS A 200 -26.45 7.12 20.35
CA HIS A 200 -25.96 8.35 19.73
C HIS A 200 -25.71 8.23 18.21
N GLY A 201 -25.83 7.03 17.66
CA GLY A 201 -25.57 6.71 16.25
C GLY A 201 -24.10 6.42 15.96
N HIS A 202 -23.86 5.64 14.89
CA HIS A 202 -22.51 5.20 14.51
C HIS A 202 -21.53 6.34 14.26
N LEU A 203 -21.98 7.46 13.68
CA LEU A 203 -21.13 8.62 13.44
C LEU A 203 -20.62 9.23 14.76
N ALA A 204 -21.43 9.19 15.83
CA ALA A 204 -20.98 9.62 17.15
C ALA A 204 -19.95 8.64 17.75
N GLY A 205 -20.12 7.34 17.52
CA GLY A 205 -19.14 6.33 17.90
C GLY A 205 -17.81 6.51 17.18
N ASP A 206 -17.83 6.81 15.89
CA ASP A 206 -16.62 7.11 15.11
C ASP A 206 -15.84 8.28 15.71
N TYR A 207 -16.53 9.38 16.08
CA TYR A 207 -15.88 10.49 16.77
C TYR A 207 -15.36 10.13 18.17
N ALA A 208 -16.06 9.26 18.90
CA ALA A 208 -15.58 8.76 20.20
C ALA A 208 -14.30 7.93 20.03
N LEU A 209 -14.19 7.10 18.99
CA LEU A 209 -12.96 6.35 18.69
C LEU A 209 -11.80 7.27 18.32
N CYS A 210 -12.06 8.33 17.53
CA CYS A 210 -11.06 9.34 17.22
C CYS A 210 -10.59 10.09 18.48
N LEU A 211 -11.51 10.41 19.39
CA LEU A 211 -11.18 11.01 20.69
C LEU A 211 -10.29 10.07 21.52
N VAL A 212 -10.65 8.79 21.60
CA VAL A 212 -9.86 7.78 22.32
C VAL A 212 -8.46 7.72 21.75
N ALA A 213 -8.34 7.51 20.44
CA ALA A 213 -7.05 7.47 19.74
C ALA A 213 -6.19 8.72 20.03
N HIS A 214 -6.76 9.91 19.86
CA HIS A 214 -6.05 11.17 20.09
C HIS A 214 -5.58 11.33 21.54
N THR A 215 -6.46 11.02 22.50
CA THR A 215 -6.18 11.14 23.94
C THR A 215 -5.08 10.18 24.35
N LEU A 216 -5.12 8.94 23.86
CA LEU A 216 -4.09 7.94 24.12
C LEU A 216 -2.76 8.33 23.48
N SER A 217 -2.74 8.68 22.19
CA SER A 217 -1.52 9.04 21.47
C SER A 217 -0.80 10.25 22.08
N SER A 218 -1.53 11.28 22.53
CA SER A 218 -0.94 12.47 23.15
C SER A 218 -0.15 12.18 24.44
N GLN A 219 -0.41 11.01 25.02
CA GLN A 219 0.12 10.57 26.29
C GLN A 219 1.23 9.52 26.16
N LEU A 220 1.50 9.04 24.95
CA LEU A 220 2.47 7.98 24.69
C LEU A 220 3.82 8.54 24.21
N ARG A 221 4.89 7.79 24.43
CA ARG A 221 6.23 8.17 23.96
C ARG A 221 6.34 7.87 22.45
N PRO A 222 7.27 8.51 21.72
CA PRO A 222 7.47 8.21 20.29
C PRO A 222 7.81 6.75 19.96
N LYS A 223 8.38 6.00 20.93
CA LYS A 223 8.68 4.57 20.78
C LYS A 223 7.48 3.66 21.06
N ASP A 224 6.47 4.15 21.79
CA ASP A 224 5.28 3.38 22.11
C ASP A 224 4.40 3.34 20.86
N SER A 225 3.82 2.17 20.56
CA SER A 225 2.95 2.01 19.40
C SER A 225 1.51 1.87 19.87
N LEU A 226 0.62 2.76 19.40
CA LEU A 226 -0.83 2.63 19.55
C LEU A 226 -1.43 2.04 18.28
N ILE A 227 -2.11 0.91 18.44
CA ILE A 227 -2.69 0.13 17.37
C ILE A 227 -4.21 0.05 17.57
N ARG A 228 -4.99 0.30 16.53
CA ARG A 228 -6.39 -0.12 16.48
C ARG A 228 -6.44 -1.59 16.07
N PHE A 229 -6.80 -2.46 17.02
CA PHE A 229 -6.74 -3.90 16.85
C PHE A 229 -8.04 -4.48 16.30
N GLY A 230 -9.17 -3.89 16.69
CA GLY A 230 -10.52 -4.27 16.30
C GLY A 230 -11.44 -3.05 16.11
N GLY A 231 -12.75 -3.28 16.17
CA GLY A 231 -13.74 -2.20 15.99
C GLY A 231 -13.65 -1.13 17.08
N GLU A 232 -13.61 -1.57 18.34
CA GLU A 232 -13.55 -0.75 19.56
C GLU A 232 -12.35 -1.11 20.46
N GLU A 233 -11.43 -1.92 19.93
CA GLU A 233 -10.29 -2.48 20.64
C GLU A 233 -8.98 -1.82 20.19
N PHE A 234 -8.14 -1.47 21.16
CA PHE A 234 -6.82 -0.91 20.93
C PHE A 234 -5.75 -1.76 21.61
N VAL A 235 -4.56 -1.78 21.03
CA VAL A 235 -3.36 -2.39 21.62
C VAL A 235 -2.29 -1.33 21.74
N ILE A 236 -1.60 -1.29 22.88
CA ILE A 236 -0.40 -0.48 23.06
C ILE A 236 0.78 -1.40 23.33
N LEU A 237 1.80 -1.32 22.48
CA LEU A 237 3.08 -1.98 22.68
C LEU A 237 4.06 -1.02 23.35
N LEU A 238 4.59 -1.42 24.50
CA LEU A 238 5.48 -0.63 25.35
C LEU A 238 6.87 -1.30 25.42
N PRO A 239 7.77 -1.01 24.47
CA PRO A 239 9.15 -1.51 24.54
C PRO A 239 9.92 -0.84 25.67
N GLU A 240 10.87 -1.56 26.25
CA GLU A 240 11.75 -1.08 27.33
C GLU A 240 10.95 -0.68 28.60
N ILE A 241 9.83 -1.35 28.88
CA ILE A 241 8.93 -1.05 30.01
C ILE A 241 8.52 -2.34 30.74
N ALA A 242 8.86 -2.41 32.03
CA ALA A 242 8.44 -3.47 32.95
C ALA A 242 6.99 -3.31 33.44
N ASP A 243 6.42 -4.37 34.02
CA ASP A 243 5.02 -4.43 34.46
C ASP A 243 4.58 -3.21 35.29
N GLU A 244 5.33 -2.85 36.33
CA GLU A 244 4.90 -1.79 37.25
C GLU A 244 4.85 -0.41 36.58
N ALA A 245 5.80 -0.13 35.70
CA ALA A 245 5.79 1.10 34.89
C ALA A 245 4.67 1.06 33.83
N ALA A 246 4.42 -0.10 33.21
CA ALA A 246 3.31 -0.28 32.27
C ALA A 246 1.96 -0.05 32.94
N ARG A 247 1.78 -0.55 34.17
CA ARG A 247 0.58 -0.32 34.98
C ARG A 247 0.35 1.16 35.27
N GLY A 248 1.40 1.90 35.63
CA GLY A 248 1.32 3.35 35.82
C GLY A 248 0.93 4.10 34.54
N ILE A 249 1.44 3.66 33.38
CA ILE A 249 1.03 4.19 32.07
C ILE A 249 -0.44 3.87 31.80
N GLY A 250 -0.87 2.61 31.98
CA GLY A 250 -2.24 2.18 31.76
C GLY A 250 -3.25 2.95 32.61
N GLU A 251 -3.00 3.11 33.91
CA GLU A 251 -3.87 3.88 34.80
C GLU A 251 -3.95 5.36 34.39
N ARG A 252 -2.82 5.96 34.01
CA ARG A 252 -2.82 7.35 33.53
C ARG A 252 -3.66 7.51 32.27
N LEU A 253 -3.56 6.57 31.32
CA LEU A 253 -4.38 6.57 30.11
C LEU A 253 -5.88 6.42 30.43
N ARG A 254 -6.22 5.50 31.34
CA ARG A 254 -7.59 5.26 31.81
C ARG A 254 -8.19 6.51 32.43
N ILE A 255 -7.49 7.11 33.40
CA ILE A 255 -7.92 8.34 34.09
C ILE A 255 -8.05 9.49 33.09
N GLY A 256 -7.13 9.60 32.13
CA GLY A 256 -7.17 10.65 31.11
C GLY A 256 -8.44 10.63 30.27
N LEU A 257 -8.98 9.44 29.95
CA LEU A 257 -10.26 9.30 29.26
C LEU A 257 -11.46 9.48 30.19
N GLU A 258 -11.41 8.92 31.39
CA GLU A 258 -12.46 9.05 32.41
C GLU A 258 -12.77 10.51 32.77
N GLN A 259 -11.75 11.39 32.75
CA GLN A 259 -11.92 12.82 33.07
C GLN A 259 -12.65 13.62 31.98
N ILE A 260 -12.83 13.06 30.78
CA ILE A 260 -13.52 13.74 29.69
C ILE A 260 -15.03 13.50 29.86
N ALA A 261 -15.72 14.41 30.57
CA ALA A 261 -17.16 14.28 30.76
C ALA A 261 -17.95 14.41 29.44
N SER A 262 -17.51 15.31 28.55
CA SER A 262 -18.09 15.51 27.22
C SER A 262 -17.08 16.17 26.27
N PHE A 263 -17.36 16.06 24.97
CA PHE A 263 -16.53 16.65 23.93
C PHE A 263 -17.38 17.18 22.78
N TYR A 264 -16.83 18.13 22.02
CA TYR A 264 -17.49 18.70 20.84
C TYR A 264 -17.18 17.87 19.60
N SER A 265 -18.19 17.60 18.80
CA SER A 265 -18.09 16.95 17.50
C SER A 265 -18.96 17.67 16.44
N PRO A 266 -18.77 17.41 15.14
CA PRO A 266 -19.64 17.93 14.08
C PRO A 266 -21.12 17.54 14.21
N VAL A 267 -21.44 16.49 14.97
CA VAL A 267 -22.83 16.07 15.25
C VAL A 267 -23.39 16.66 16.55
N GLY A 268 -22.60 17.46 17.27
CA GLY A 268 -22.97 18.11 18.53
C GLY A 268 -22.06 17.75 19.70
N VAL A 269 -22.51 18.09 20.92
CA VAL A 269 -21.82 17.71 22.16
C VAL A 269 -22.15 16.25 22.48
N LEU A 270 -21.11 15.45 22.64
CA LEU A 270 -21.20 14.02 22.95
C LEU A 270 -20.63 13.72 24.34
N PRO A 271 -21.18 12.74 25.08
CA PRO A 271 -20.61 12.32 26.35
C PRO A 271 -19.27 11.61 26.12
N GLY A 272 -18.35 11.68 27.08
CA GLY A 272 -17.12 10.90 27.00
C GLY A 272 -17.33 9.41 27.18
N VAL A 273 -16.24 8.67 27.06
CA VAL A 273 -16.21 7.21 27.19
C VAL A 273 -15.12 6.79 28.18
N THR A 274 -15.31 5.64 28.81
CA THR A 274 -14.28 4.99 29.63
C THR A 274 -13.68 3.81 28.89
N ILE A 275 -12.55 3.31 29.39
CA ILE A 275 -11.87 2.15 28.83
C ILE A 275 -11.55 1.16 29.94
N SER A 276 -11.65 -0.13 29.62
CA SER A 276 -11.08 -1.21 30.41
C SER A 276 -9.73 -1.62 29.82
N ILE A 277 -8.78 -2.01 30.67
CA ILE A 277 -7.41 -2.34 30.24
C ILE A 277 -6.97 -3.70 30.81
N GLY A 278 -6.39 -4.54 29.95
CA GLY A 278 -5.64 -5.72 30.32
C GLY A 278 -4.15 -5.52 30.08
N LEU A 279 -3.34 -5.74 31.10
CA LEU A 279 -1.88 -5.66 31.04
C LEU A 279 -1.28 -7.08 30.94
N ALA A 280 -0.25 -7.24 30.12
CA ALA A 280 0.62 -8.40 30.16
C ALA A 280 2.07 -8.00 29.89
N GLN A 281 2.99 -8.44 30.74
CA GLN A 281 4.42 -8.35 30.47
C GLN A 281 4.89 -9.55 29.63
N MET A 282 5.72 -9.28 28.62
CA MET A 282 6.34 -10.30 27.79
C MET A 282 7.22 -11.25 28.62
N GLN A 283 7.08 -12.55 28.36
CA GLN A 283 7.88 -13.62 28.94
C GLN A 283 8.82 -14.22 27.90
N HIS A 284 9.82 -14.96 28.39
CA HIS A 284 10.75 -15.67 27.51
C HIS A 284 9.98 -16.66 26.63
N GLN A 285 10.23 -16.64 25.31
CA GLN A 285 9.56 -17.45 24.27
C GLN A 285 8.11 -17.06 23.94
N ASP A 286 7.62 -15.90 24.39
CA ASP A 286 6.32 -15.44 23.95
C ASP A 286 6.28 -15.20 22.44
N SER A 287 5.18 -15.66 21.84
CA SER A 287 4.72 -15.17 20.53
C SER A 287 3.84 -13.94 20.74
N LEU A 288 3.61 -13.16 19.68
CA LEU A 288 2.63 -12.08 19.72
C LEU A 288 1.25 -12.59 20.17
N GLN A 289 0.86 -13.78 19.68
CA GLN A 289 -0.44 -14.37 19.98
C GLN A 289 -0.57 -14.79 21.45
N SER A 290 0.47 -15.36 22.06
CA SER A 290 0.44 -15.73 23.48
C SER A 290 0.44 -14.50 24.40
N LEU A 291 1.18 -13.45 24.03
CA LEU A 291 1.16 -12.18 24.77
C LEU A 291 -0.21 -11.49 24.69
N ILE A 292 -0.79 -11.41 23.49
CA ILE A 292 -2.15 -10.87 23.28
C ILE A 292 -3.17 -11.67 24.07
N ALA A 293 -3.12 -13.01 24.06
CA ALA A 293 -4.07 -13.84 24.77
C ALA A 293 -4.04 -13.60 26.29
N ARG A 294 -2.85 -13.36 26.88
CA ARG A 294 -2.73 -13.01 28.30
C ARG A 294 -3.29 -11.62 28.61
N ALA A 295 -3.00 -10.63 27.76
CA ALA A 295 -3.56 -9.29 27.92
C ALA A 295 -5.08 -9.27 27.74
N ASP A 296 -5.62 -10.05 26.79
CA ASP A 296 -7.07 -10.18 26.58
C ASP A 296 -7.76 -10.86 27.78
N ALA A 297 -7.16 -11.90 28.35
CA ALA A 297 -7.67 -12.52 29.57
C ALA A 297 -7.71 -11.52 30.75
N ALA A 298 -6.69 -10.66 30.88
CA ALA A 298 -6.67 -9.60 31.87
C ALA A 298 -7.75 -8.53 31.58
N LEU A 299 -7.93 -8.13 30.32
CA LEU A 299 -8.99 -7.19 29.92
C LEU A 299 -10.38 -7.76 30.23
N TYR A 300 -10.59 -9.04 30.01
CA TYR A 300 -11.83 -9.72 30.35
C TYR A 300 -12.10 -9.67 31.87
N GLN A 301 -11.08 -9.81 32.72
CA GLN A 301 -11.21 -9.62 34.16
C GLN A 301 -11.61 -8.18 34.52
N ALA A 302 -11.01 -7.18 33.88
CA ALA A 302 -11.39 -5.77 34.09
C ALA A 302 -12.87 -5.53 33.76
N LYS A 303 -13.35 -6.09 32.63
CA LYS A 303 -14.76 -6.03 32.25
C LYS A 303 -15.68 -6.70 33.28
N GLN A 304 -15.25 -7.79 33.91
CA GLN A 304 -16.01 -8.47 34.97
C GLN A 304 -16.03 -7.73 36.31
N GLN A 305 -14.98 -6.96 36.62
CA GLN A 305 -14.87 -6.18 37.87
C GLN A 305 -15.67 -4.87 37.86
N GLY A 306 -16.43 -4.62 36.79
CA GLY A 306 -17.26 -3.43 36.67
C GLY A 306 -16.77 -2.43 35.62
N ARG A 307 -15.77 -2.80 34.81
CA ARG A 307 -15.16 -1.94 33.77
C ARG A 307 -14.44 -0.72 34.34
N ASN A 308 -13.91 0.14 33.47
CA ASN A 308 -13.16 1.33 33.85
C ASN A 308 -12.07 1.03 34.89
N CYS A 309 -11.34 -0.07 34.67
CA CYS A 309 -10.22 -0.48 35.51
C CYS A 309 -9.15 -1.19 34.69
N LEU A 310 -7.98 -1.36 35.30
CA LEU A 310 -6.88 -2.12 34.76
C LEU A 310 -6.72 -3.44 35.53
N CYS A 311 -6.56 -4.55 34.81
CA CYS A 311 -6.24 -5.87 35.35
C CYS A 311 -5.01 -6.48 34.66
N GLY A 312 -4.52 -7.59 35.21
CA GLY A 312 -3.27 -8.24 34.78
C GLY A 312 -2.09 -7.79 35.61
#